data_AF-V5Z8S1-F1
#
_entry.id   AF-V5Z8S1-F1
#
_cell.length_a   1.000
_cell.length_b   1.000
_cell.length_c   1.000
_cell.angle_alpha   90.00
_cell.angle_beta   90.00
_cell.angle_gamma   90.00
#
_symmetry.space_group_name_H-M   'P 1'
#
loop_
_entity.id
_entity.type
_entity.pdbx_description
1 polymer ?
#
loop_
_entity_poly.entity_id
_entity_poly.type
_entity_poly.pdbx_seq_one_letter_code
_entity_poly.pdbx_strand_id
1 'polypeptide(L)'
;MNTELSPSPAYFQRHDTLLQQRSTVQSAEVIQQVNRALLAGERVSAAFYDLTLLKLLQQRKTLPLLTPEAEEEISRFIHQLKPLLAEEPDDFTQFTRLQHKIATCVQHFPWREANVALVQYKFFLRTYLRWHKTLAALHSTDDNQRVFTQIQKVLQKSSCRVALLGDAHQLYQLLAELLVSCRQKQEESHENQSLLASYIAAADLAARGIIAFAATAEALLRDHPLPTATQLAKRIKQHHISVVERTHPWFNTL
;
A
#
# COMPACT_ATOMS: atom_id res chain seq x y z
N MET A 1 12.95 -2.96 -22.30
CA MET A 1 12.51 -3.42 -20.96
C MET A 1 11.83 -2.25 -20.26
N ASN A 2 10.61 -2.44 -19.76
CA ASN A 2 9.86 -1.39 -19.08
C ASN A 2 10.34 -1.33 -17.62
N THR A 3 11.38 -0.54 -17.36
CA THR A 3 12.09 -0.49 -16.06
C THR A 3 11.20 -0.16 -14.86
N GLU A 4 10.03 0.42 -15.09
CA GLU A 4 9.06 0.71 -14.04
C GLU A 4 8.39 -0.55 -13.48
N LEU A 5 8.24 -1.62 -14.28
CA LEU A 5 7.55 -2.85 -13.86
C LEU A 5 8.48 -3.89 -13.24
N SER A 6 9.78 -3.70 -13.36
CA SER A 6 10.78 -4.61 -12.79
C SER A 6 10.83 -4.47 -11.26
N PRO A 7 11.07 -5.57 -10.52
CA PRO A 7 11.31 -5.49 -9.08
C PRO A 7 12.48 -4.56 -8.75
N SER A 8 12.46 -4.01 -7.54
CA SER A 8 13.59 -3.22 -7.06
C SER A 8 14.87 -4.06 -7.00
N PRO A 9 16.07 -3.48 -7.24
CA PRO A 9 17.34 -4.20 -7.05
C PRO A 9 17.50 -4.81 -5.66
N ALA A 10 16.96 -4.15 -4.62
CA ALA A 10 16.97 -4.65 -3.25
C ALA A 10 16.20 -5.97 -3.11
N TYR A 11 15.08 -6.14 -3.84
CA TYR A 11 14.35 -7.41 -3.86
C TYR A 11 15.24 -8.55 -4.39
N PHE A 12 15.89 -8.35 -5.54
CA PHE A 12 16.75 -9.39 -6.13
C PHE A 12 17.90 -9.78 -5.19
N GLN A 13 18.58 -8.80 -4.61
CA GLN A 13 19.64 -9.05 -3.63
C GLN A 13 19.16 -9.87 -2.42
N ARG A 14 18.00 -9.52 -1.87
CA ARG A 14 17.42 -10.24 -0.74
C ARG A 14 16.98 -11.65 -1.14
N HIS A 15 16.37 -11.79 -2.31
CA HIS A 15 15.92 -13.06 -2.84
C HIS A 15 17.11 -14.01 -3.06
N ASP A 16 18.19 -13.53 -3.68
CA ASP A 16 19.41 -14.32 -3.89
C ASP A 16 20.06 -14.72 -2.57
N THR A 17 20.10 -13.81 -1.59
CA THR A 17 20.59 -14.10 -0.24
C THR A 17 19.78 -15.22 0.42
N LEU A 18 18.45 -15.17 0.31
CA LEU A 18 17.57 -16.20 0.86
C LEU A 18 17.72 -17.55 0.12
N LEU A 19 17.93 -17.54 -1.20
CA LEU A 19 18.22 -18.75 -1.98
C LEU A 19 19.56 -19.37 -1.59
N GLN A 20 20.60 -18.55 -1.39
CA GLN A 20 21.90 -19.01 -0.90
C GLN A 20 21.76 -19.63 0.49
N GLN A 21 21.08 -18.95 1.42
CA GLN A 21 20.79 -19.50 2.74
C GLN A 21 20.07 -20.84 2.64
N ARG A 22 19.01 -20.93 1.82
CA ARG A 22 18.26 -22.17 1.57
C ARG A 22 19.17 -23.32 1.12
N SER A 23 20.16 -23.04 0.26
CA SER A 23 21.07 -24.07 -0.27
C SER A 23 22.05 -24.63 0.77
N THR A 24 22.29 -23.88 1.86
CA THR A 24 23.28 -24.24 2.90
C THR A 24 22.68 -24.86 4.15
N VAL A 25 21.39 -24.67 4.42
CA VAL A 25 20.74 -25.11 5.66
C VAL A 25 20.19 -26.53 5.53
N GLN A 26 20.40 -27.36 6.55
CA GLN A 26 19.93 -28.76 6.57
C GLN A 26 18.71 -28.97 7.48
N SER A 27 18.47 -28.07 8.43
CA SER A 27 17.31 -28.16 9.32
C SER A 27 16.01 -27.92 8.57
N ALA A 28 15.08 -28.86 8.66
CA ALA A 28 13.76 -28.76 8.02
C ALA A 28 12.98 -27.51 8.47
N GLU A 29 13.10 -27.13 9.74
CA GLU A 29 12.46 -25.95 10.29
C GLU A 29 13.03 -24.66 9.67
N VAL A 30 14.35 -24.56 9.56
CA VAL A 30 15.02 -23.40 8.96
C VAL A 30 14.71 -23.32 7.47
N ILE A 31 14.72 -24.45 6.75
CA ILE A 31 14.30 -24.53 5.34
C ILE A 31 12.86 -24.01 5.19
N GLN A 32 11.95 -24.42 6.06
CA GLN A 32 10.56 -23.97 6.02
C GLN A 32 10.45 -22.46 6.25
N GLN A 33 11.19 -21.89 7.21
CA GLN A 33 11.20 -20.44 7.46
C GLN A 33 11.76 -19.66 6.26
N VAL A 34 12.87 -20.11 5.67
CA VAL A 34 13.46 -19.47 4.48
C VAL A 34 12.49 -19.52 3.28
N ASN A 35 11.82 -20.66 3.06
CA ASN A 35 10.83 -20.79 1.99
C ASN A 35 9.62 -19.87 2.20
N ARG A 36 9.18 -19.72 3.45
CA ARG A 36 8.12 -18.76 3.80
C ARG A 36 8.58 -17.32 3.58
N ALA A 37 9.84 -16.99 3.88
CA ALA A 37 10.40 -15.68 3.62
C ALA A 37 10.49 -15.39 2.11
N LEU A 38 11.00 -16.32 1.30
CA LEU A 38 11.00 -16.22 -0.15
C LEU A 38 9.59 -15.93 -0.69
N LEU A 39 8.62 -16.75 -0.30
CA LEU A 39 7.23 -16.59 -0.74
C LEU A 39 6.61 -15.26 -0.26
N ALA A 40 6.93 -14.79 0.94
CA ALA A 40 6.45 -13.50 1.45
C ALA A 40 7.01 -12.34 0.62
N GLY A 41 8.31 -12.41 0.26
CA GLY A 41 8.95 -11.44 -0.63
C GLY A 41 8.34 -11.43 -2.03
N GLU A 42 8.00 -12.60 -2.57
CA GLU A 42 7.29 -12.74 -3.85
C GLU A 42 5.88 -12.13 -3.81
N ARG A 43 5.12 -12.40 -2.74
CA ARG A 43 3.75 -11.87 -2.59
C ARG A 43 3.72 -10.35 -2.56
N VAL A 44 4.60 -9.73 -1.78
CA VAL A 44 4.64 -8.27 -1.65
C VAL A 44 5.14 -7.61 -2.95
N SER A 45 6.10 -8.23 -3.64
CA SER A 45 6.60 -7.74 -4.93
C SER A 45 5.54 -7.83 -6.02
N ALA A 46 4.81 -8.94 -6.09
CA ALA A 46 3.66 -9.09 -6.98
C ALA A 46 2.57 -8.05 -6.69
N ALA A 47 2.27 -7.77 -5.42
CA ALA A 47 1.29 -6.75 -5.05
C ALA A 47 1.76 -5.34 -5.49
N PHE A 48 3.06 -5.06 -5.37
CA PHE A 48 3.63 -3.79 -5.81
C PHE A 48 3.67 -3.65 -7.34
N TYR A 49 3.84 -4.77 -8.06
CA TYR A 49 3.68 -4.82 -9.51
C TYR A 49 2.27 -4.39 -9.93
N ASP A 50 1.23 -4.94 -9.30
CA ASP A 50 -0.17 -4.54 -9.56
C ASP A 50 -0.41 -3.06 -9.29
N LEU A 51 0.15 -2.56 -8.18
CA LEU A 51 0.07 -1.15 -7.84
C LEU A 51 0.77 -0.26 -8.89
N THR A 52 1.87 -0.74 -9.47
CA THR A 52 2.60 -0.03 -10.51
C THR A 52 1.83 -0.01 -11.83
N LEU A 53 1.21 -1.12 -12.23
CA LEU A 53 0.29 -1.14 -13.37
C LEU A 53 -0.84 -0.12 -13.21
N LEU A 54 -1.40 -0.04 -12.00
CA LEU A 54 -2.43 0.93 -11.69
C LEU A 54 -1.90 2.38 -11.76
N LYS A 55 -0.70 2.65 -11.24
CA LYS A 55 -0.02 3.95 -11.36
C LYS A 55 0.12 4.37 -12.83
N LEU A 56 0.57 3.46 -13.69
CA LEU A 56 0.68 3.71 -15.13
C LEU A 56 -0.67 4.01 -15.78
N LEU A 57 -1.71 3.25 -15.42
CA LEU A 57 -3.06 3.47 -15.93
C LEU A 57 -3.61 4.84 -15.48
N GLN A 58 -3.41 5.19 -14.21
CA GLN A 58 -3.83 6.49 -13.68
C GLN A 58 -3.09 7.64 -14.37
N GLN A 59 -1.76 7.53 -14.52
CA GLN A 59 -0.96 8.53 -15.25
C GLN A 59 -1.51 8.79 -16.65
N ARG A 60 -1.87 7.74 -17.40
CA ARG A 60 -2.45 7.89 -18.74
C ARG A 60 -3.78 8.65 -18.74
N LYS A 61 -4.60 8.49 -17.69
CA LYS A 61 -5.89 9.17 -17.57
C LYS A 61 -5.77 10.61 -17.06
N THR A 62 -4.79 10.90 -16.20
CA THR A 62 -4.72 12.19 -15.49
C THR A 62 -3.73 13.18 -16.08
N LEU A 63 -2.66 12.72 -16.73
CA LEU A 63 -1.65 13.61 -17.35
C LEU A 63 -2.26 14.63 -18.34
N PRO A 64 -3.23 14.26 -19.21
CA PRO A 64 -3.84 15.22 -20.12
C PRO A 64 -4.66 16.33 -19.42
N LEU A 65 -5.03 16.12 -18.17
CA LEU A 65 -5.88 17.02 -17.38
C LEU A 65 -5.07 17.88 -16.39
N LEU A 66 -3.76 17.62 -16.23
CA LEU A 66 -2.90 18.35 -15.30
C LEU A 66 -2.23 19.53 -16.01
N THR A 67 -2.93 20.65 -16.11
CA THR A 67 -2.36 21.95 -16.51
C THR A 67 -1.71 22.66 -15.32
N PRO A 68 -0.81 23.65 -15.54
CA PRO A 68 -0.25 24.45 -14.44
C PRO A 68 -1.32 25.08 -13.53
N GLU A 69 -2.42 25.55 -14.11
CA GLU A 69 -3.53 26.17 -13.39
C GLU A 69 -4.29 25.13 -12.54
N ALA A 70 -4.53 23.94 -13.10
CA ALA A 70 -5.09 22.81 -12.36
C ALA A 70 -4.17 22.40 -11.19
N GLU A 71 -2.85 22.38 -11.40
CA GLU A 71 -1.89 22.07 -10.34
C GLU A 71 -1.89 23.10 -9.20
N GLU A 72 -2.02 24.38 -9.53
CA GLU A 72 -2.14 25.45 -8.55
C GLU A 72 -3.45 25.32 -7.76
N GLU A 73 -4.57 25.08 -8.44
CA GLU A 73 -5.87 24.89 -7.81
C GLU A 73 -5.89 23.68 -6.88
N ILE A 74 -5.34 22.55 -7.32
CA ILE A 74 -5.16 21.34 -6.49
C ILE A 74 -4.30 21.67 -5.25
N SER A 75 -3.23 22.43 -5.42
CA SER A 75 -2.34 22.80 -4.32
C SER A 75 -3.05 23.67 -3.28
N ARG A 76 -3.88 24.62 -3.74
CA ARG A 76 -4.73 25.47 -2.88
C ARG A 76 -5.75 24.63 -2.10
N PHE A 77 -6.42 23.69 -2.77
CA PHE A 77 -7.35 22.78 -2.10
C PHE A 77 -6.65 21.89 -1.06
N ILE A 78 -5.51 21.28 -1.42
CA ILE A 78 -4.71 20.48 -0.48
C ILE A 78 -4.24 21.31 0.72
N HIS A 79 -3.90 22.59 0.51
CA HIS A 79 -3.52 23.49 1.59
C HIS A 79 -4.70 23.71 2.57
N GLN A 80 -5.91 23.96 2.07
CA GLN A 80 -7.12 24.09 2.89
C GLN A 80 -7.47 22.80 3.62
N LEU A 81 -7.23 21.64 3.01
CA LEU A 81 -7.46 20.34 3.64
C LEU A 81 -6.41 19.96 4.69
N LYS A 82 -5.25 20.60 4.71
CA LYS A 82 -4.11 20.22 5.57
C LYS A 82 -4.48 20.09 7.07
N PRO A 83 -5.29 20.97 7.68
CA PRO A 83 -5.71 20.83 9.08
C PRO A 83 -6.58 19.59 9.28
N LEU A 84 -7.52 19.33 8.36
CA LEU A 84 -8.41 18.16 8.43
C LEU A 84 -7.65 16.86 8.25
N LEU A 85 -6.70 16.81 7.31
CA LEU A 85 -5.85 15.63 7.07
C LEU A 85 -4.79 15.40 8.17
N ALA A 86 -4.68 16.31 9.13
CA ALA A 86 -3.91 16.12 10.35
C ALA A 86 -4.76 15.55 11.50
N GLU A 87 -6.09 15.53 11.37
CA GLU A 87 -6.95 14.75 12.26
C GLU A 87 -6.64 13.27 12.00
N GLU A 88 -6.03 12.59 12.97
CA GLU A 88 -5.72 11.17 12.92
C GLU A 88 -6.84 10.44 13.66
N PRO A 89 -7.90 9.97 12.97
CA PRO A 89 -9.06 9.40 13.64
C PRO A 89 -8.67 8.11 14.34
N ASP A 90 -9.01 8.01 15.63
CA ASP A 90 -8.75 6.81 16.45
C ASP A 90 -9.89 5.79 16.37
N ASP A 91 -11.09 6.24 15.98
CA ASP A 91 -12.30 5.42 15.94
C ASP A 91 -13.17 5.72 14.71
N PHE A 92 -14.16 4.87 14.49
CA PHE A 92 -15.09 4.99 13.36
C PHE A 92 -15.94 6.26 13.40
N THR A 93 -16.30 6.75 14.58
CA THR A 93 -17.10 7.97 14.75
C THR A 93 -16.30 9.20 14.32
N GLN A 94 -15.03 9.28 14.74
CA GLN A 94 -14.11 10.33 14.34
C GLN A 94 -13.85 10.30 12.83
N PHE A 95 -13.70 9.11 12.25
CA PHE A 95 -13.58 8.94 10.81
C PHE A 95 -14.80 9.48 10.05
N THR A 96 -16.02 9.11 10.47
CA THR A 96 -17.26 9.60 9.84
C THR A 96 -17.40 11.11 9.91
N ARG A 97 -17.00 11.73 11.03
CA ARG A 97 -16.96 13.19 11.18
C ARG A 97 -15.95 13.83 10.23
N LEU A 98 -14.75 13.26 10.14
CA LEU A 98 -13.71 13.72 9.22
C LEU A 98 -14.18 13.64 7.76
N GLN A 99 -14.84 12.54 7.38
CA GLN A 99 -15.41 12.36 6.06
C GLN A 99 -16.46 13.44 5.75
N HIS A 100 -17.36 13.75 6.69
CA HIS A 100 -18.33 14.84 6.53
C HIS A 100 -17.65 16.20 6.34
N LYS A 101 -16.66 16.56 7.18
CA LYS A 101 -15.92 17.81 7.05
C LYS A 101 -15.26 17.94 5.67
N ILE A 102 -14.63 16.86 5.21
CA ILE A 102 -13.97 16.82 3.90
C ILE A 102 -14.99 16.93 2.77
N ALA A 103 -16.13 16.22 2.85
CA ALA A 103 -17.18 16.31 1.84
C ALA A 103 -17.73 17.74 1.73
N THR A 104 -17.95 18.42 2.87
CA THR A 104 -18.33 19.83 2.91
C THR A 104 -17.26 20.71 2.25
N CYS A 105 -15.98 20.51 2.54
CA CYS A 105 -14.89 21.24 1.88
C CYS A 105 -14.86 21.00 0.37
N VAL A 106 -15.04 19.76 -0.10
CA VAL A 106 -15.07 19.43 -1.54
C VAL A 106 -16.22 20.16 -2.23
N GLN A 107 -17.41 20.18 -1.61
CA GLN A 107 -18.62 20.80 -2.18
C GLN A 107 -18.53 22.32 -2.28
N HIS A 108 -17.92 22.98 -1.31
CA HIS A 108 -17.84 24.44 -1.25
C HIS A 108 -16.58 25.02 -1.90
N PHE A 109 -15.63 24.17 -2.30
CA PHE A 109 -14.43 24.65 -2.98
C PHE A 109 -14.77 25.12 -4.40
N PRO A 110 -14.34 26.33 -4.82
CA PRO A 110 -14.74 26.92 -6.09
C PRO A 110 -13.88 26.39 -7.26
N TRP A 111 -14.08 25.12 -7.61
CA TRP A 111 -13.38 24.45 -8.72
C TRP A 111 -13.55 25.21 -10.05
N ARG A 112 -12.45 25.38 -10.79
CA ARG A 112 -12.45 25.97 -12.14
C ARG A 112 -11.66 25.15 -13.15
N GLU A 113 -10.46 24.72 -12.77
CA GLU A 113 -9.46 24.10 -13.63
C GLU A 113 -9.19 22.64 -13.26
N ALA A 114 -9.52 22.25 -12.02
CA ALA A 114 -9.32 20.93 -11.47
C ALA A 114 -10.62 20.31 -10.95
N ASN A 115 -10.52 19.06 -10.50
CA ASN A 115 -11.60 18.34 -9.83
C ASN A 115 -11.05 17.41 -8.75
N VAL A 116 -11.97 16.84 -7.96
CA VAL A 116 -11.62 15.93 -6.86
C VAL A 116 -10.84 14.69 -7.34
N ALA A 117 -11.08 14.20 -8.56
CA ALA A 117 -10.37 13.03 -9.09
C ALA A 117 -8.87 13.30 -9.28
N LEU A 118 -8.49 14.52 -9.70
CA LEU A 118 -7.09 14.93 -9.80
C LEU A 118 -6.41 15.05 -8.43
N VAL A 119 -7.16 15.48 -7.42
CA VAL A 119 -6.68 15.52 -6.03
C VAL A 119 -6.46 14.10 -5.51
N GLN A 120 -7.44 13.21 -5.70
CA GLN A 120 -7.35 11.79 -5.35
C GLN A 120 -6.15 11.13 -6.03
N TYR A 121 -5.88 11.46 -7.29
CA TYR A 121 -4.68 11.02 -8.01
C TYR A 121 -3.37 11.50 -7.37
N LYS A 122 -3.26 12.79 -6.99
CA LYS A 122 -2.06 13.28 -6.30
C LYS A 122 -1.87 12.58 -4.94
N PHE A 123 -2.95 12.26 -4.23
CA PHE A 123 -2.86 11.44 -3.03
C PHE A 123 -2.43 10.01 -3.34
N PHE A 124 -2.94 9.42 -4.42
CA PHE A 124 -2.54 8.09 -4.85
C PHE A 124 -1.04 8.02 -5.11
N LEU A 125 -0.50 8.94 -5.92
CA LEU A 125 0.93 9.01 -6.22
C LEU A 125 1.78 9.14 -4.96
N ARG A 126 1.37 9.98 -4.01
CA ARG A 126 2.06 10.14 -2.73
C ARG A 126 2.07 8.84 -1.92
N THR A 127 0.98 8.08 -1.92
CA THR A 127 0.90 6.79 -1.22
C THR A 127 1.72 5.73 -1.93
N TYR A 128 1.67 5.67 -3.27
CA TYR A 128 2.54 4.82 -4.09
C TYR A 128 4.03 5.04 -3.77
N LEU A 129 4.50 6.29 -3.79
CA LEU A 129 5.89 6.62 -3.50
C LEU A 129 6.31 6.23 -2.08
N ARG A 130 5.38 6.25 -1.12
CA ARG A 130 5.68 5.79 0.24
C ARG A 130 5.79 4.27 0.29
N TRP A 131 4.89 3.53 -0.35
CA TRP A 131 5.01 2.08 -0.49
C TRP A 131 6.32 1.69 -1.17
N HIS A 132 6.70 2.35 -2.26
CA HIS A 132 7.98 2.12 -2.92
C HIS A 132 9.17 2.25 -1.95
N LYS A 133 9.21 3.34 -1.16
CA LYS A 133 10.27 3.54 -0.15
C LYS A 133 10.23 2.49 0.95
N THR A 134 9.04 2.13 1.42
CA THR A 134 8.85 1.09 2.45
C THR A 134 9.32 -0.27 1.97
N LEU A 135 9.05 -0.65 0.72
CA LEU A 135 9.50 -1.93 0.17
C LEU A 135 11.00 -1.94 -0.10
N ALA A 136 11.57 -0.83 -0.56
CA ALA A 136 13.02 -0.71 -0.65
C ALA A 136 13.68 -0.96 0.71
N ALA A 137 13.13 -0.41 1.79
CA ALA A 137 13.60 -0.70 3.15
C ALA A 137 13.40 -2.17 3.54
N LEU A 138 12.18 -2.71 3.36
CA LEU A 138 11.85 -4.12 3.65
C LEU A 138 12.87 -5.10 3.05
N HIS A 139 13.34 -4.84 1.83
CA HIS A 139 14.28 -5.73 1.14
C HIS A 139 15.76 -5.44 1.43
N SER A 140 16.11 -4.25 1.92
CA SER A 140 17.53 -3.84 2.07
C SER A 140 18.02 -3.80 3.51
N THR A 141 17.13 -3.80 4.50
CA THR A 141 17.49 -3.67 5.91
C THR A 141 17.15 -4.93 6.70
N ASP A 142 18.01 -5.30 7.64
CA ASP A 142 17.68 -6.29 8.68
C ASP A 142 17.02 -5.64 9.91
N ASP A 143 16.94 -4.30 9.94
CA ASP A 143 16.19 -3.53 10.95
C ASP A 143 14.67 -3.62 10.69
N ASN A 144 14.07 -4.70 11.15
CA ASN A 144 12.62 -4.94 11.04
C ASN A 144 11.80 -3.89 11.80
N GLN A 145 12.33 -3.29 12.87
CA GLN A 145 11.65 -2.22 13.63
C GLN A 145 11.42 -0.99 12.77
N ARG A 146 12.45 -0.60 12.01
CA ARG A 146 12.34 0.49 11.04
C ARG A 146 11.33 0.17 9.94
N VAL A 147 11.25 -1.08 9.48
CA VAL A 147 10.29 -1.51 8.46
C VAL A 147 8.86 -1.40 8.99
N PHE A 148 8.57 -1.95 10.17
CA PHE A 148 7.24 -1.83 10.79
C PHE A 148 6.86 -0.37 11.02
N THR A 149 7.78 0.46 11.51
CA THR A 149 7.56 1.91 11.67
C THR A 149 7.18 2.58 10.34
N GLN A 150 7.81 2.18 9.23
CA GLN A 150 7.45 2.72 7.91
C GLN A 150 6.09 2.23 7.43
N ILE A 151 5.77 0.94 7.61
CA ILE A 151 4.45 0.38 7.28
C ILE A 151 3.37 1.11 8.08
N GLN A 152 3.54 1.27 9.38
CA GLN A 152 2.62 1.99 10.26
C GLN A 152 2.37 3.43 9.77
N LYS A 153 3.43 4.16 9.41
CA LYS A 153 3.31 5.53 8.86
C LYS A 153 2.51 5.57 7.56
N VAL A 154 2.68 4.56 6.68
CA VAL A 154 1.91 4.48 5.43
C VAL A 154 0.44 4.21 5.73
N LEU A 155 0.15 3.22 6.58
CA LEU A 155 -1.21 2.84 6.96
C LEU A 155 -1.95 3.99 7.64
N GLN A 156 -1.37 4.59 8.69
CA GLN A 156 -1.98 5.70 9.44
C GLN A 156 -2.31 6.90 8.54
N LYS A 157 -1.35 7.32 7.71
CA LYS A 157 -1.59 8.43 6.78
C LYS A 157 -2.58 8.08 5.67
N SER A 158 -2.71 6.80 5.31
CA SER A 158 -3.73 6.35 4.37
C SER A 158 -5.10 6.39 5.03
N SER A 159 -5.26 5.92 6.27
CA SER A 159 -6.52 5.94 7.03
C SER A 159 -7.13 7.33 7.14
N CYS A 160 -6.31 8.37 7.30
CA CYS A 160 -6.81 9.76 7.33
C CYS A 160 -7.29 10.22 5.93
N ARG A 161 -6.55 9.83 4.88
CA ARG A 161 -6.77 10.30 3.51
C ARG A 161 -7.88 9.57 2.79
N VAL A 162 -8.24 8.36 3.22
CA VAL A 162 -9.35 7.62 2.60
C VAL A 162 -10.70 8.30 2.82
N ALA A 163 -10.80 9.22 3.79
CA ALA A 163 -11.96 10.09 3.96
C ALA A 163 -12.22 11.00 2.72
N LEU A 164 -11.21 11.24 1.88
CA LEU A 164 -11.36 11.97 0.60
C LEU A 164 -12.03 11.15 -0.50
N LEU A 165 -12.21 9.86 -0.26
CA LEU A 165 -12.78 8.93 -1.23
C LEU A 165 -14.31 8.80 -1.06
N GLY A 166 -14.91 9.53 -0.11
CA GLY A 166 -16.31 9.33 0.26
C GLY A 166 -16.46 8.06 1.10
N ASP A 167 -17.40 7.19 0.72
CA ASP A 167 -17.89 6.04 1.51
C ASP A 167 -16.88 4.88 1.70
N ALA A 168 -15.63 5.21 1.98
CA ALA A 168 -14.52 4.29 2.16
C ALA A 168 -14.45 3.68 3.58
N HIS A 169 -15.58 3.56 4.26
CA HIS A 169 -15.70 3.00 5.61
C HIS A 169 -15.01 1.64 5.75
N GLN A 170 -15.20 0.77 4.75
CA GLN A 170 -14.63 -0.58 4.75
C GLN A 170 -13.12 -0.58 4.55
N LEU A 171 -12.60 0.35 3.74
CA LEU A 171 -11.17 0.53 3.60
C LEU A 171 -10.56 1.09 4.89
N TYR A 172 -11.23 2.05 5.54
CA TYR A 172 -10.78 2.57 6.83
C TYR A 172 -10.68 1.46 7.89
N GLN A 173 -11.72 0.64 8.04
CA GLN A 173 -11.71 -0.48 8.98
C GLN A 173 -10.55 -1.44 8.72
N LEU A 174 -10.34 -1.85 7.46
CA LEU A 174 -9.23 -2.72 7.11
C LEU A 174 -7.86 -2.08 7.42
N LEU A 175 -7.68 -0.79 7.11
CA LEU A 175 -6.43 -0.09 7.40
C LEU A 175 -6.20 0.04 8.92
N ALA A 176 -7.25 0.25 9.71
CA ALA A 176 -7.17 0.27 11.17
C ALA A 176 -6.78 -1.10 11.74
N GLU A 177 -7.37 -2.20 11.24
CA GLU A 177 -6.99 -3.56 11.61
C GLU A 177 -5.53 -3.88 11.28
N LEU A 178 -5.07 -3.47 10.08
CA LEU A 178 -3.68 -3.61 9.67
C LEU A 178 -2.74 -2.78 10.55
N LEU A 179 -3.17 -1.59 10.98
CA LEU A 179 -2.39 -0.73 11.88
C LEU A 179 -2.21 -1.39 13.26
N VAL A 180 -3.29 -1.95 13.83
CA VAL A 180 -3.24 -2.71 15.09
C VAL A 180 -2.32 -3.92 14.94
N SER A 181 -2.50 -4.69 13.88
CA SER A 181 -1.65 -5.86 13.60
C SER A 181 -0.18 -5.47 13.44
N CYS A 182 0.10 -4.33 12.79
CA CYS A 182 1.45 -3.81 12.62
C CYS A 182 2.11 -3.47 13.96
N ARG A 183 1.39 -2.81 14.88
CA ARG A 183 1.90 -2.49 16.22
C ARG A 183 2.21 -3.76 17.03
N GLN A 184 1.27 -4.72 17.03
CA GLN A 184 1.46 -6.01 17.70
C GLN A 184 2.68 -6.77 17.16
N LYS A 185 2.82 -6.87 15.82
CA LYS A 185 3.98 -7.55 15.21
C LYS A 185 5.29 -6.81 15.41
N GLN A 186 5.25 -5.49 15.56
CA GLN A 186 6.42 -4.72 15.93
C GLN A 186 6.87 -5.02 17.36
N GLU A 187 5.95 -5.10 18.31
CA GLU A 187 6.22 -5.48 19.71
C GLU A 187 6.75 -6.91 19.80
N GLU A 188 6.07 -7.87 19.16
CA GLU A 188 6.53 -9.26 19.09
C GLU A 188 7.93 -9.38 18.45
N SER A 189 8.24 -8.57 17.45
CA SER A 189 9.57 -8.54 16.80
C SER A 189 10.65 -7.94 17.71
N HIS A 190 10.29 -7.15 18.71
CA HIS A 190 11.23 -6.66 19.72
C HIS A 190 11.58 -7.79 20.70
N GLU A 191 10.60 -8.63 21.03
CA GLU A 191 10.75 -9.75 21.97
C GLU A 191 11.35 -11.01 21.31
N ASN A 192 11.04 -11.27 20.04
CA ASN A 192 11.57 -12.39 19.26
C ASN A 192 12.75 -11.98 18.36
N GLN A 193 13.88 -12.67 18.50
CA GLN A 193 15.08 -12.42 17.69
C GLN A 193 15.02 -12.99 16.25
N SER A 194 13.93 -13.67 15.84
CA SER A 194 13.86 -14.25 14.49
C SER A 194 13.65 -13.16 13.42
N LEU A 195 14.75 -12.81 12.74
CA LEU A 195 14.77 -11.87 11.61
C LEU A 195 13.84 -12.31 10.47
N LEU A 196 13.75 -13.62 10.21
CA LEU A 196 12.89 -14.16 9.14
C LEU A 196 11.40 -14.08 9.49
N ALA A 197 11.01 -14.39 10.72
CA ALA A 197 9.61 -14.30 11.15
C ALA A 197 9.11 -12.85 11.06
N SER A 198 9.94 -11.90 11.50
CA SER A 198 9.63 -10.47 11.44
C SER A 198 9.54 -9.96 10.01
N TYR A 199 10.46 -10.38 9.12
CA TYR A 199 10.40 -10.09 7.69
C TYR A 199 9.12 -10.63 7.04
N ILE A 200 8.75 -11.88 7.32
CA ILE A 200 7.52 -12.49 6.80
C ILE A 200 6.28 -11.69 7.22
N ALA A 201 6.21 -11.30 8.50
CA ALA A 201 5.10 -10.53 9.03
C ALA A 201 5.02 -9.13 8.39
N ALA A 202 6.15 -8.43 8.27
CA ALA A 202 6.21 -7.12 7.62
C ALA A 202 5.80 -7.20 6.14
N ALA A 203 6.28 -8.22 5.41
CA ALA A 203 5.93 -8.43 4.01
C ALA A 203 4.44 -8.74 3.82
N ASP A 204 3.83 -9.56 4.69
CA ASP A 204 2.39 -9.87 4.65
C ASP A 204 1.53 -8.62 4.90
N LEU A 205 1.87 -7.83 5.92
CA LEU A 205 1.17 -6.56 6.22
C LEU A 205 1.27 -5.59 5.06
N ALA A 206 2.47 -5.45 4.48
CA ALA A 206 2.68 -4.60 3.32
C ALA A 206 1.88 -5.08 2.10
N ALA A 207 1.89 -6.38 1.80
CA ALA A 207 1.12 -6.95 0.70
C ALA A 207 -0.39 -6.68 0.84
N ARG A 208 -0.96 -6.95 2.03
CA ARG A 208 -2.38 -6.69 2.31
C ARG A 208 -2.73 -5.20 2.18
N GLY A 209 -1.90 -4.32 2.72
CA GLY A 209 -2.07 -2.87 2.61
C GLY A 209 -2.01 -2.37 1.17
N ILE A 210 -1.07 -2.89 0.37
CA ILE A 210 -0.92 -2.56 -1.05
C ILE A 210 -2.13 -3.06 -1.86
N ILE A 211 -2.55 -4.30 -1.67
CA ILE A 211 -3.70 -4.88 -2.39
C ILE A 211 -4.98 -4.09 -2.09
N ALA A 212 -5.21 -3.76 -0.81
CA ALA A 212 -6.38 -2.99 -0.42
C ALA A 212 -6.38 -1.60 -1.08
N PHE A 213 -5.24 -0.93 -1.04
CA PHE A 213 -5.07 0.38 -1.66
C PHE A 213 -5.23 0.32 -3.18
N ALA A 214 -4.63 -0.68 -3.84
CA ALA A 214 -4.73 -0.88 -5.29
C ALA A 214 -6.17 -1.18 -5.73
N ALA A 215 -6.88 -2.05 -5.01
CA ALA A 215 -8.28 -2.38 -5.30
C ALA A 215 -9.19 -1.15 -5.19
N THR A 216 -9.02 -0.34 -4.16
CA THR A 216 -9.77 0.90 -4.00
C THR A 216 -9.43 1.94 -5.07
N ALA A 217 -8.14 2.14 -5.34
CA ALA A 217 -7.71 3.07 -6.36
C ALA A 217 -8.15 2.65 -7.78
N GLU A 218 -8.27 1.35 -8.04
CA GLU A 218 -8.83 0.82 -9.29
C GLU A 218 -10.34 1.08 -9.38
N ALA A 219 -11.09 0.84 -8.30
CA ALA A 219 -12.53 1.10 -8.26
C ALA A 219 -12.84 2.57 -8.60
N LEU A 220 -12.11 3.50 -7.96
CA LEU A 220 -12.21 4.94 -8.25
C LEU A 220 -11.88 5.27 -9.70
N LEU A 221 -10.83 4.65 -10.25
CA LEU A 221 -10.39 4.92 -11.62
C LEU A 221 -11.39 4.44 -12.68
N ARG A 222 -12.23 3.48 -12.33
CA ARG A 222 -13.21 2.85 -13.22
C ARG A 222 -14.65 3.26 -12.90
N ASP A 223 -14.84 4.25 -12.02
CA ASP A 223 -16.15 4.70 -11.56
C ASP A 223 -17.02 3.54 -11.03
N HIS A 224 -16.38 2.60 -10.33
CA HIS A 224 -17.03 1.47 -9.67
C HIS A 224 -17.23 1.73 -8.19
N PRO A 225 -18.21 1.06 -7.55
CA PRO A 225 -18.36 1.09 -6.10
C PRO A 225 -17.06 0.67 -5.40
N LEU A 226 -16.79 1.30 -4.26
CA LEU A 226 -15.65 0.93 -3.42
C LEU A 226 -15.78 -0.52 -2.95
N PRO A 227 -14.66 -1.27 -2.88
CA PRO A 227 -14.72 -2.68 -2.57
C PRO A 227 -15.16 -2.92 -1.12
N THR A 228 -16.06 -3.89 -0.92
CA THR A 228 -16.48 -4.34 0.41
C THR A 228 -15.38 -5.15 1.09
N ALA A 229 -15.49 -5.35 2.42
CA ALA A 229 -14.57 -6.20 3.16
C ALA A 229 -14.44 -7.62 2.56
N THR A 230 -15.56 -8.22 2.12
CA THR A 230 -15.56 -9.53 1.47
C THR A 230 -14.83 -9.51 0.12
N GLN A 231 -15.01 -8.46 -0.68
CA GLN A 231 -14.33 -8.32 -1.96
C GLN A 231 -12.82 -8.12 -1.76
N LEU A 232 -12.41 -7.31 -0.78
CA LEU A 232 -11.00 -7.13 -0.41
C LEU A 232 -10.37 -8.43 0.07
N ALA A 233 -11.03 -9.16 0.97
CA ALA A 233 -10.56 -10.46 1.45
C ALA A 233 -10.42 -11.49 0.31
N LYS A 234 -11.41 -11.55 -0.58
CA LYS A 234 -11.36 -12.40 -1.77
C LYS A 234 -10.17 -12.05 -2.66
N ARG A 235 -9.92 -10.75 -2.88
CA ARG A 235 -8.83 -10.29 -3.73
C ARG A 235 -7.46 -10.58 -3.15
N ILE A 236 -7.28 -10.39 -1.84
CA ILE A 236 -6.05 -10.79 -1.12
C ILE A 236 -5.83 -12.30 -1.25
N LYS A 237 -6.88 -13.11 -1.07
CA LYS A 237 -6.78 -14.57 -1.23
C LYS A 237 -6.41 -14.97 -2.65
N GLN A 238 -7.06 -14.39 -3.67
CA GLN A 238 -6.77 -14.65 -5.07
C GLN A 238 -5.34 -14.26 -5.44
N HIS A 239 -4.85 -13.12 -4.96
CA HIS A 239 -3.46 -12.70 -5.10
C HIS A 239 -2.51 -13.77 -4.56
N HIS A 240 -2.72 -14.20 -3.32
CA HIS A 240 -1.88 -15.22 -2.69
C HIS A 240 -1.85 -16.54 -3.47
N ILE A 241 -3.01 -17.00 -3.95
CA ILE A 241 -3.12 -18.21 -4.76
C ILE A 241 -2.31 -18.05 -6.06
N SER A 242 -2.50 -16.95 -6.78
CA SER A 242 -1.80 -16.72 -8.06
C SER A 242 -0.28 -16.64 -7.91
N VAL A 243 0.22 -16.15 -6.78
CA VAL A 243 1.65 -16.10 -6.49
C VAL A 243 2.19 -17.51 -6.18
N VAL A 244 1.47 -18.26 -5.33
CA VAL A 244 1.83 -19.65 -4.98
C VAL A 244 1.84 -20.56 -6.21
N GLU A 245 0.84 -20.42 -7.08
CA GLU A 245 0.69 -21.20 -8.31
C GLU A 245 1.55 -20.68 -9.48
N ARG A 246 2.35 -19.62 -9.27
CA ARG A 246 3.18 -18.98 -10.30
C ARG A 246 2.39 -18.48 -11.53
N THR A 247 1.11 -18.19 -11.37
CA THR A 247 0.24 -17.69 -12.45
C THR A 247 0.14 -16.16 -12.48
N HIS A 248 0.68 -15.47 -11.47
CA HIS A 248 0.65 -14.01 -11.40
C HIS A 248 1.49 -13.35 -12.53
N PRO A 249 0.99 -12.31 -13.24
CA PRO A 249 1.69 -11.70 -14.38
C PRO A 249 3.08 -11.14 -14.06
N TRP A 250 3.33 -10.79 -12.80
CA TRP A 250 4.64 -10.36 -12.31
C TRP A 250 5.77 -11.35 -12.66
N PHE A 251 5.52 -12.66 -12.67
CA PHE A 251 6.56 -13.65 -13.03
C PHE A 251 7.03 -13.55 -14.49
N ASN A 252 6.24 -12.94 -15.37
CA ASN A 252 6.63 -12.69 -16.77
C ASN A 252 7.58 -11.49 -16.92
N THR A 253 7.88 -10.79 -15.82
CA THR A 253 8.76 -9.61 -15.79
C THR A 253 10.10 -9.82 -15.08
N LEU A 254 10.28 -11.04 -14.53
CA LEU A 254 11.52 -11.48 -13.88
C LEU A 254 12.54 -11.98 -14.91
#